data_AF-A0A2D2DHB5-F1
#
_entry.id   AF-A0A2D2DHB5-F1
#
_cell.length_a   1.000
_cell.length_b   1.000
_cell.length_c   1.000
_cell.angle_alpha   90.00
_cell.angle_beta   90.00
_cell.angle_gamma   90.00
#
_symmetry.space_group_name_H-M   'P 1'
#
loop_
_entity.id
_entity.type
_entity.pdbx_description
1 polymer ?
#
loop_
_entity_poly.entity_id
_entity_poly.type
_entity_poly.pdbx_seq_one_letter_code
_entity_poly.pdbx_strand_id
1 'polypeptide(L)'
;MAEVVLFQHANFHGAHKHLFRSESNLNAPDDKAFNDQVSSFVVLSGRWQFFRDSNFQGPSSQVFGPGLYNWVEAVNIPNDSISSVRLT
;
A
#
# COMPACT_ATOMS: atom_id res chain seq x y z
N MET A 1 -8.51 -12.23 -10.32
CA MET A 1 -7.15 -11.67 -10.16
C MET A 1 -7.23 -10.69 -9.00
N ALA A 2 -6.21 -10.59 -8.15
CA ALA A 2 -6.19 -9.65 -7.02
C ALA A 2 -5.54 -8.33 -7.44
N GLU A 3 -5.98 -7.21 -6.88
CA GLU A 3 -5.44 -5.89 -7.23
C GLU A 3 -5.65 -4.87 -6.10
N VAL A 4 -4.58 -4.15 -5.78
CA VAL A 4 -4.61 -2.94 -4.95
C VAL A 4 -3.89 -1.81 -5.69
N VAL A 5 -4.43 -0.61 -5.61
CA VAL A 5 -3.83 0.61 -6.17
C VAL A 5 -3.41 1.51 -5.02
N LEU A 6 -2.13 1.88 -4.99
CA LEU A 6 -1.56 2.81 -4.02
C LEU A 6 -1.53 4.21 -4.65
N PHE A 7 -1.79 5.24 -3.86
CA PHE A 7 -1.77 6.63 -4.29
C PHE A 7 -0.85 7.47 -3.40
N GLN A 8 -0.11 8.37 -4.03
CA GLN A 8 0.86 9.23 -3.35
C GLN A 8 0.20 10.26 -2.43
N HIS A 9 -1.03 10.67 -2.73
CA HIS A 9 -1.75 11.68 -1.96
C HIS A 9 -3.10 11.15 -1.47
N ALA A 10 -3.67 11.86 -0.49
CA ALA A 10 -5.01 11.57 0.00
C ALA A 10 -6.07 11.70 -1.11
N ASN A 11 -7.22 11.08 -0.90
CA ASN A 11 -8.36 11.09 -1.82
C ASN A 11 -8.01 10.62 -3.24
N PHE A 12 -7.09 9.65 -3.36
CA PHE A 12 -6.70 9.01 -4.63
C PHE A 12 -6.06 9.94 -5.66
N HIS A 13 -5.33 10.97 -5.19
CA HIS A 13 -4.60 11.90 -6.06
C HIS A 13 -3.10 11.57 -6.15
N GLY A 14 -2.42 12.23 -7.09
CA GLY A 14 -0.98 12.11 -7.31
C GLY A 14 -0.63 10.92 -8.20
N ALA A 15 0.64 10.54 -8.17
CA ALA A 15 1.08 9.31 -8.81
C ALA A 15 0.34 8.11 -8.17
N HIS A 16 0.21 7.02 -8.93
CA HIS A 16 -0.36 5.77 -8.43
C HIS A 16 0.43 4.55 -8.91
N LYS A 17 0.36 3.47 -8.13
CA LYS A 17 1.01 2.18 -8.42
C LYS A 17 0.02 1.05 -8.27
N HIS A 18 -0.11 0.22 -9.30
CA HIS A 18 -0.94 -0.97 -9.29
C HIS A 18 -0.11 -2.17 -8.84
N LEU A 19 -0.62 -2.92 -7.85
CA LEU A 19 -0.04 -4.17 -7.41
C LEU A 19 -1.03 -5.30 -7.67
N PHE A 20 -0.61 -6.28 -8.47
CA PHE A 20 -1.39 -7.48 -8.80
C PHE A 20 -0.96 -8.73 -7.99
N ARG A 21 0.14 -8.59 -7.25
CA ARG A 21 0.75 -9.60 -6.36
C ARG A 21 1.45 -8.88 -5.20
N SER A 22 1.90 -9.64 -4.21
CA SER A 22 2.72 -9.10 -3.11
C SER A 22 3.95 -8.38 -3.64
N GLU A 23 4.26 -7.22 -3.06
CA GLU A 23 5.44 -6.40 -3.34
C GLU A 23 6.29 -6.34 -2.07
N SER A 24 7.44 -7.01 -2.07
CA SER A 24 8.30 -7.12 -0.90
C SER A 24 9.17 -5.88 -0.68
N ASN A 25 9.35 -5.02 -1.68
CA ASN A 25 10.18 -3.83 -1.53
C ASN A 25 9.74 -2.71 -2.48
N LEU A 26 9.03 -1.71 -1.94
CA LEU A 26 8.66 -0.50 -2.67
C LEU A 26 9.86 0.44 -2.94
N ASN A 27 11.05 0.11 -2.42
CA ASN A 27 12.33 0.78 -2.67
C ASN A 27 13.27 -0.07 -3.55
N ALA A 28 12.73 -0.85 -4.50
CA ALA A 28 13.55 -1.62 -5.43
C ALA A 28 14.37 -0.68 -6.34
N PRO A 29 15.62 -1.02 -6.72
CA PRO A 29 16.50 -0.13 -7.49
C PRO A 29 15.89 0.43 -8.79
N ASP A 30 15.01 -0.35 -9.42
CA ASP A 30 14.31 -0.07 -10.67
C ASP A 30 12.86 0.43 -10.49
N ASP A 31 12.32 0.40 -9.26
CA ASP A 31 10.91 0.73 -8.98
C ASP A 31 10.71 1.27 -7.54
N LYS A 32 11.50 2.28 -7.17
CA LYS A 32 11.55 2.87 -5.82
C LYS A 32 10.58 4.01 -5.55
N ALA A 33 9.76 4.41 -6.53
CA ALA A 33 9.01 5.66 -6.49
C ALA A 33 7.93 5.72 -5.40
N PHE A 34 7.58 4.59 -4.79
CA PHE A 34 6.45 4.45 -3.86
C PHE A 34 6.83 4.07 -2.43
N ASN A 35 8.13 3.93 -2.14
CA ASN A 35 8.58 3.72 -0.77
C ASN A 35 8.25 4.93 0.09
N ASP A 36 7.54 4.75 1.20
CA ASP A 36 7.24 5.83 2.14
C ASP A 36 6.52 7.01 1.46
N GLN A 37 5.58 6.70 0.56
CA GLN A 37 4.81 7.71 -0.21
C GLN A 37 3.30 7.47 -0.18
N VAL A 38 2.83 6.38 0.43
CA VAL A 38 1.41 5.99 0.33
C VAL A 38 0.55 6.79 1.30
N SER A 39 -0.38 7.58 0.76
CA SER A 39 -1.34 8.39 1.52
C SER A 39 -2.80 7.93 1.37
N SER A 40 -3.13 7.20 0.29
CA SER A 40 -4.43 6.55 0.12
C SER A 40 -4.33 5.31 -0.75
N PHE A 41 -5.31 4.42 -0.68
CA PHE A 41 -5.31 3.19 -1.48
C PHE A 41 -6.72 2.69 -1.81
N VAL A 42 -6.80 1.92 -2.89
CA VAL A 42 -8.03 1.25 -3.32
C VAL A 42 -7.75 -0.24 -3.43
N VAL A 43 -8.49 -1.06 -2.69
CA VAL A 43 -8.48 -2.51 -2.91
C VAL A 43 -9.60 -2.82 -3.89
N LEU A 44 -9.25 -3.20 -5.12
CA LEU A 44 -10.22 -3.64 -6.12
C LEU A 44 -10.63 -5.09 -5.86
N SER A 45 -9.68 -5.92 -5.45
CA SER A 45 -9.91 -7.34 -5.17
C SER A 45 -8.78 -7.97 -4.35
N GLY A 46 -9.07 -9.09 -3.70
CA GLY A 46 -8.14 -9.76 -2.79
C GLY A 46 -8.13 -9.15 -1.38
N ARG A 47 -7.20 -9.62 -0.55
CA ARG A 47 -7.02 -9.14 0.82
C ARG A 47 -5.57 -8.72 1.00
N TRP A 48 -5.33 -7.51 1.48
CA TRP A 48 -4.00 -6.92 1.47
C TRP A 48 -3.60 -6.44 2.86
N GLN A 49 -2.33 -6.63 3.21
CA GLN A 49 -1.72 -6.15 4.44
C GLN A 49 -0.51 -5.27 4.12
N PHE A 50 -0.35 -4.18 4.86
CA PHE A 50 0.70 -3.18 4.66
C PHE A 50 1.74 -3.24 5.79
N PHE A 51 2.99 -2.97 5.41
CA PHE A 51 4.15 -3.15 6.27
C PHE A 51 5.05 -1.93 6.17
N ARG A 52 5.57 -1.50 7.33
CA ARG A 52 6.41 -0.31 7.42
C ARG A 52 7.83 -0.54 6.90
N ASP A 53 8.28 -1.79 6.96
CA ASP A 53 9.61 -2.20 6.56
C ASP A 53 9.51 -3.07 5.29
N SER A 54 10.62 -3.22 4.56
CA SER A 54 10.68 -4.15 3.44
C SER A 54 10.58 -5.61 3.89
N ASN A 55 10.32 -6.52 2.96
CA ASN A 55 10.18 -7.96 3.17
C ASN A 55 9.08 -8.34 4.18
N PHE A 56 8.00 -7.56 4.21
CA PHE A 56 6.82 -7.79 5.06
C PHE A 56 7.14 -7.76 6.56
N GLN A 57 8.09 -6.91 6.96
CA GLN A 57 8.44 -6.68 8.36
C GLN A 57 7.74 -5.45 8.93
N GLY A 58 7.57 -5.42 10.25
CA GLY A 58 6.86 -4.34 10.94
C GLY A 58 5.43 -4.13 10.42
N PRO A 59 4.49 -5.04 10.74
CA PRO A 59 3.09 -4.89 10.36
C PRO A 59 2.58 -3.50 10.75
N SER A 60 2.17 -2.71 9.77
CA SER A 60 1.68 -1.35 9.96
C SER A 60 0.15 -1.30 9.95
N SER A 61 -0.49 -2.41 9.59
CA SER A 61 -1.92 -2.46 9.37
C SER A 61 -2.55 -3.83 9.65
N GLN A 62 -3.87 -3.82 9.85
CA GLN A 62 -4.72 -4.99 9.69
C GLN A 62 -4.84 -5.39 8.20
N VAL A 63 -5.57 -6.48 7.92
CA VAL A 63 -5.84 -6.94 6.55
C VAL A 63 -7.08 -6.24 5.99
N PHE A 64 -6.95 -5.61 4.83
CA PHE A 64 -8.04 -4.91 4.14
C PHE A 64 -8.56 -5.73 2.96
N GLY A 65 -9.88 -5.79 2.84
CA GLY A 65 -10.57 -6.32 1.65
C GLY A 65 -10.97 -5.19 0.70
N PRO A 66 -11.76 -5.52 -0.34
CA PRO A 66 -12.24 -4.56 -1.33
C PRO A 66 -12.88 -3.33 -0.70
N GLY A 67 -12.49 -2.15 -1.19
CA GLY A 67 -12.93 -0.88 -0.61
C GLY A 67 -12.06 0.31 -1.01
N LEU A 68 -12.56 1.49 -0.66
CA LEU A 68 -11.93 2.78 -0.90
C LEU A 68 -11.40 3.32 0.43
N TYR A 69 -10.09 3.58 0.51
CA TYR A 69 -9.43 4.08 1.70
C TYR A 69 -8.75 5.40 1.36
N ASN A 70 -9.53 6.48 1.46
CA ASN A 70 -9.15 7.81 0.99
C ASN A 70 -8.08 8.49 1.85
N TRP A 71 -7.82 7.98 3.05
CA TRP A 71 -6.76 8.44 3.93
C TRP A 71 -6.23 7.28 4.78
N VAL A 72 -4.91 7.07 4.78
CA VAL A 72 -4.26 5.95 5.48
C VAL A 72 -4.40 6.05 7.01
N GLU A 73 -4.31 7.25 7.59
CA GLU A 73 -4.42 7.35 9.06
C GLU A 73 -5.86 7.16 9.55
N ALA A 74 -6.88 7.35 8.70
CA ALA A 74 -8.25 7.01 9.04
C ALA A 74 -8.45 5.50 9.30
N VAL A 75 -7.51 4.67 8.83
CA VAL A 75 -7.46 3.23 9.09
C VAL A 75 -6.23 2.80 9.89
N ASN A 76 -5.65 3.74 10.65
CA ASN A 76 -4.53 3.53 11.57
C ASN A 76 -3.22 3.08 10.91
N ILE A 77 -2.98 3.46 9.66
CA ILE A 77 -1.68 3.34 9.01
C ILE A 77 -1.00 4.71 9.07
N PRO A 78 0.22 4.85 9.63
CA PRO A 78 0.95 6.12 9.60
C PRO A 78 1.19 6.57 8.15
N ASN A 79 0.99 7.86 7.88
CA ASN A 79 1.20 8.39 6.55
C ASN A 79 2.64 8.22 6.07
N ASP A 80 2.82 7.98 4.77
CA ASP A 80 4.15 7.92 4.13
C ASP A 80 5.11 6.96 4.84
N SER A 81 4.60 5.79 5.27
CA SER A 81 5.37 4.81 6.04
C SER A 81 5.43 3.42 5.43
N ILE A 82 4.77 3.19 4.30
CA ILE A 82 4.64 1.84 3.72
C ILE A 82 5.84 1.53 2.83
N SER A 83 6.52 0.42 3.14
CA SER A 83 7.68 -0.08 2.39
C SER A 83 7.44 -1.45 1.74
N SER A 84 6.42 -2.21 2.16
CA SER A 84 6.01 -3.45 1.48
C SER A 84 4.53 -3.79 1.68
N VAL A 85 3.97 -4.58 0.76
CA VAL A 85 2.53 -4.90 0.70
C VAL A 85 2.32 -6.37 0.35
N ARG A 86 1.56 -7.11 1.16
CA ARG A 86 1.34 -8.56 0.98
C ARG A 86 -0.11 -8.87 0.62
N LEU A 87 -0.31 -9.65 -0.43
CA LEU A 87 -1.57 -10.34 -0.72
C LEU A 87 -1.73 -11.54 0.21
N THR A 88 -2.88 -11.62 0.88
CA THR A 88 -3.23 -12.64 1.89
C THR A 88 -4.34 -13.56 1.40
#